data_AF-A0A4Z0L672-F1
#
_entry.id   AF-A0A4Z0L672-F1
#
_cell.length_a   1.000
_cell.length_b   1.000
_cell.length_c   1.000
_cell.angle_alpha   90.00
_cell.angle_beta   90.00
_cell.angle_gamma   90.00
#
_symmetry.space_group_name_H-M   'P 1'
#
loop_
_entity.id
_entity.type
_entity.pdbx_description
1 polymer ?
#
loop_
_entity_poly.entity_id
_entity_poly.type
_entity_poly.pdbx_seq_one_letter_code
_entity_poly.pdbx_strand_id
1 'polypeptide(L)' 'SHTADSINQAQQKAGATPVTLDEKSMETIRTNLQLARLVGVQGTPATIIGDELIPGAVPWDTLEAVVKEKLAAANGG' A
#
# COMPACT_ATOMS: atom_id res chain seq x y z
N SER A 1 7.43 -5.43 19.12
CA SER A 1 8.60 -5.69 18.26
C SER A 1 8.15 -6.56 17.10
N HIS A 2 8.65 -6.31 15.89
CA HIS A 2 8.29 -7.05 14.68
C HIS A 2 9.26 -8.21 14.47
N THR A 3 9.03 -9.32 15.17
CA THR A 3 9.82 -10.56 15.11
C THR A 3 9.07 -11.66 14.37
N ALA A 4 9.76 -12.75 14.02
CA ALA A 4 9.12 -13.96 13.49
C ALA A 4 7.96 -14.44 14.38
N ASP A 5 8.13 -14.41 15.71
CA ASP A 5 7.06 -14.77 16.65
C ASP A 5 5.84 -13.85 16.55
N SER A 6 6.06 -12.55 16.40
CA SER A 6 4.95 -11.60 16.24
C SER A 6 4.18 -11.80 14.93
N ILE A 7 4.85 -12.24 13.86
CA ILE A 7 4.23 -12.58 12.58
C ILE A 7 3.39 -13.86 12.74
N ASN A 8 3.94 -14.89 13.38
CA ASN A 8 3.21 -16.13 13.66
C ASN A 8 1.96 -15.88 14.53
N GLN A 9 2.07 -15.04 15.56
CA GLN A 9 0.92 -14.64 16.38
C GLN A 9 -0.14 -13.88 15.57
N ALA A 10 0.27 -13.01 14.65
CA ALA A 10 -0.65 -12.31 13.76
C ALA A 10 -1.39 -13.29 12.83
N GLN A 11 -0.69 -14.29 12.26
CA GLN A 11 -1.30 -15.34 11.45
C GLN A 11 -2.36 -16.13 12.25
N GLN A 12 -2.04 -16.53 13.48
CA GLN A 12 -2.98 -17.24 14.35
C GLN A 12 -4.22 -16.39 14.69
N LYS A 13 -4.02 -15.12 15.07
CA LYS A 13 -5.11 -14.19 15.41
C LYS A 13 -6.02 -13.89 14.21
N ALA A 14 -5.45 -13.82 13.01
CA ALA A 14 -6.20 -13.60 11.77
C ALA A 14 -6.86 -14.88 11.23
N GLY A 15 -6.56 -16.06 11.78
CA GLY A 15 -7.00 -17.34 11.23
C GLY A 15 -6.42 -17.63 9.84
N ALA A 16 -5.27 -17.04 9.51
CA ALA A 16 -4.64 -17.19 8.21
C ALA A 16 -3.98 -18.57 8.07
N THR A 17 -4.25 -19.27 6.97
CA THR A 17 -3.57 -20.52 6.64
C THR A 17 -2.06 -20.29 6.52
N PRO A 18 -1.21 -21.16 7.11
CA PRO A 18 0.23 -21.11 6.88
C PRO A 18 0.57 -21.21 5.39
N VAL A 19 1.56 -20.42 4.96
CA VAL A 19 2.02 -20.39 3.57
C VAL A 19 3.52 -20.67 3.49
N THR A 20 3.94 -21.30 2.39
CA THR A 20 5.35 -21.48 2.07
C THR A 20 5.84 -20.23 1.34
N LEU A 21 6.98 -19.69 1.76
CA LEU A 21 7.64 -18.58 1.07
C LEU A 21 8.38 -19.08 -0.17
N ASP A 22 8.24 -18.39 -1.29
CA ASP A 22 8.88 -18.73 -2.56
C ASP A 22 9.48 -17.50 -3.27
N GLU A 23 10.24 -17.74 -4.34
CA GLU A 23 10.90 -16.68 -5.11
C GLU A 23 9.91 -15.70 -5.74
N LYS A 24 8.69 -16.15 -6.05
CA LYS A 24 7.65 -15.30 -6.66
C LYS A 24 7.24 -14.15 -5.75
N SER A 25 7.19 -14.40 -4.44
CA SER A 25 6.96 -13.33 -3.46
C SER A 25 8.09 -12.29 -3.45
N MET A 26 9.33 -12.72 -3.64
CA MET A 26 10.50 -11.84 -3.73
C MET A 26 10.54 -11.03 -5.04
N GLU A 27 10.18 -11.63 -6.17
CA GLU A 27 9.98 -10.92 -7.43
C GLU A 27 8.93 -9.81 -7.29
N THR A 28 7.81 -10.10 -6.63
CA THR A 28 6.76 -9.11 -6.34
C THR A 28 7.31 -7.94 -5.52
N ILE A 29 8.11 -8.20 -4.49
CA ILE A 29 8.76 -7.14 -3.68
C ILE A 29 9.68 -6.28 -4.56
N ARG A 30 10.50 -6.90 -5.43
CA ARG A 30 11.41 -6.17 -6.32
C ARG A 30 10.66 -5.28 -7.30
N THR A 31 9.58 -5.79 -7.89
CA THR A 31 8.69 -5.03 -8.79
C THR A 31 8.05 -3.84 -8.06
N ASN A 32 7.53 -4.05 -6.85
CA ASN A 32 6.94 -2.97 -6.05
C ASN A 32 7.96 -1.86 -5.75
N LEU A 33 9.20 -2.22 -5.39
CA LEU A 33 10.27 -1.25 -5.15
C LEU A 33 10.71 -0.51 -6.41
N GLN A 34 10.70 -1.16 -7.58
CA GLN A 34 10.98 -0.52 -8.87
C GLN A 34 9.90 0.50 -9.23
N LEU A 35 8.62 0.11 -9.12
CA LEU A 35 7.49 1.00 -9.37
C LEU A 35 7.52 2.20 -8.43
N ALA A 36 7.75 1.99 -7.13
CA ALA A 36 7.88 3.05 -6.15
C ALA A 36 8.94 4.09 -6.55
N ARG A 37 10.12 3.66 -7.01
CA ARG A 37 11.15 4.59 -7.52
C ARG A 37 10.71 5.33 -8.78
N LEU A 38 10.06 4.61 -9.71
CA LEU A 38 9.61 5.19 -10.98
C LEU A 38 8.57 6.30 -10.77
N VAL A 39 7.65 6.10 -9.83
CA VAL A 39 6.59 7.07 -9.52
C VAL A 39 7.00 8.12 -8.47
N GLY A 40 8.25 8.10 -8.01
CA GLY A 40 8.78 9.12 -7.08
C GLY A 40 8.43 8.92 -5.60
N VAL A 41 8.04 7.71 -5.18
CA VAL A 41 7.85 7.38 -3.76
C VAL A 41 9.19 7.40 -3.02
N GLN A 42 9.29 8.23 -1.98
CA GLN A 42 10.50 8.38 -1.15
C GLN A 42 10.37 7.84 0.28
N GLY A 43 9.15 7.48 0.70
CA GLY A 43 8.87 6.97 2.04
C GLY A 43 7.48 6.34 2.11
N THR A 44 7.18 5.64 3.21
CA THR A 44 5.88 5.01 3.45
C THR A 44 5.19 5.63 4.68
N PRO A 45 3.84 5.74 4.68
CA PRO A 45 2.94 5.40 3.59
C PRO A 45 3.01 6.41 2.43
N ALA A 46 2.65 5.97 1.22
CA ALA A 46 2.46 6.81 0.04
C ALA A 46 1.35 6.18 -0.82
N THR A 47 0.39 6.98 -1.25
CA THR A 47 -0.84 6.51 -1.90
C THR A 47 -1.05 7.23 -3.23
N ILE A 48 -1.31 6.49 -4.31
CA ILE A 48 -1.72 7.07 -5.59
C ILE A 48 -3.26 7.12 -5.62
N ILE A 49 -3.84 8.31 -5.86
CA ILE A 49 -5.29 8.52 -6.01
C ILE A 49 -5.54 9.30 -7.30
N GLY A 50 -6.14 8.66 -8.30
CA GLY A 50 -6.26 9.24 -9.64
C GLY A 50 -4.88 9.53 -10.23
N ASP A 51 -4.62 10.79 -10.54
CA ASP A 51 -3.36 11.32 -11.06
C ASP A 51 -2.42 11.88 -9.97
N GLU A 52 -2.82 11.83 -8.70
CA GLU A 52 -2.03 12.38 -7.59
C GLU A 52 -1.29 11.31 -6.79
N LEU A 53 -0.06 11.64 -6.39
CA LEU A 53 0.72 10.90 -5.37
C LEU A 53 0.65 11.65 -4.04
N ILE A 54 0.02 11.03 -3.04
CA ILE A 54 -0.13 11.58 -1.68
C ILE A 54 0.90 10.93 -0.74
N PRO A 55 1.91 11.68 -0.27
CA PRO A 55 2.90 11.17 0.67
C PRO A 55 2.40 11.24 2.12
N GLY A 56 2.76 10.23 2.92
CA GLY A 56 2.50 10.20 4.35
C GLY A 56 1.06 9.87 4.72
N ALA A 57 0.82 9.80 6.03
CA ALA A 57 -0.54 9.69 6.55
C ALA A 57 -1.17 11.10 6.55
N VAL A 58 -2.37 11.20 6.00
CA VAL A 58 -3.13 12.46 5.94
C VAL A 58 -4.38 12.38 6.83
N PRO A 59 -4.92 13.52 7.28
CA PRO A 59 -6.22 13.55 7.96
C PRO A 59 -7.32 12.91 7.13
N TRP A 60 -8.32 12.33 7.80
CA TRP A 60 -9.47 11.69 7.15
C TRP A 60 -10.17 12.61 6.14
N ASP A 61 -10.49 13.84 6.56
CA ASP A 61 -11.20 14.81 5.71
C ASP A 61 -10.41 15.16 4.45
N THR A 62 -9.08 15.19 4.53
CA THR A 62 -8.20 15.41 3.38
C THR A 62 -8.26 14.22 2.43
N LEU A 63 -8.16 12.99 2.94
CA LEU A 63 -8.26 11.79 2.12
C LEU A 63 -9.61 11.72 1.41
N GLU A 64 -10.70 11.96 2.14
CA GLU A 64 -12.06 11.92 1.60
C GLU A 64 -12.27 12.97 0.49
N ALA A 65 -11.77 14.19 0.70
CA ALA A 65 -11.86 15.27 -0.28
C ALA A 65 -11.15 14.91 -1.60
N VAL A 66 -9.91 14.43 -1.52
CA VAL A 66 -9.13 14.06 -2.73
C VAL A 66 -9.81 12.89 -3.46
N VAL A 67 -10.28 11.87 -2.75
CA VAL A 67 -11.02 10.75 -3.37
C VAL A 67 -12.27 11.24 -4.11
N LYS A 68 -13.06 12.12 -3.49
CA LYS A 68 -14.28 12.69 -4.12
C LYS A 68 -13.95 13.51 -5.36
N GLU A 69 -12.89 14.32 -5.31
CA GLU A 69 -12.42 15.10 -6.46
C GLU A 69 -12.06 14.18 -7.63
N LYS A 70 -11.23 13.16 -7.40
CA LYS A 70 -10.78 12.25 -8.47
C LYS A 70 -11.91 11.38 -9.02
N LEU A 71 -12.86 10.97 -8.17
CA LEU A 71 -14.06 10.27 -8.62
C LEU A 71 -14.96 11.16 -9.50
N ALA A 72 -15.12 12.44 -9.16
CA ALA A 72 -15.91 13.37 -9.97
C ALA A 72 -15.27 13.60 -11.35
N ALA A 73 -13.94 13.77 -11.40
CA ALA A 73 -13.20 13.92 -12.65
C ALA A 73 -13.33 12.69 -13.57
N ALA A 74 -13.32 11.48 -13.00
CA ALA A 74 -13.48 10.24 -13.77
C ALA A 74 -14.89 10.04 -14.38
N ASN A 75 -15.93 10.61 -13.75
CA ASN A 75 -17.32 10.49 -14.20
C ASN A 75 -17.79 11.67 -15.08
N GLY A 76 -17.03 12.77 -15.10
CA GLY A 76 -17.33 13.96 -15.90
C GLY A 76 -16.68 13.99 -17.27
N GLY A 77 -15.91 12.95 -17.62
CA GLY A 77 -15.27 12.75 -18.93
C GLY A 77 -16.06 11.86 -19.87
#